data_AF-A0A1E7GX69-F1
#
_entry.id   AF-A0A1E7GX69-F1
#
_cell.length_a   1.000
_cell.length_b   1.000
_cell.length_c   1.000
_cell.angle_alpha   90.00
_cell.angle_beta   90.00
_cell.angle_gamma   90.00
#
_symmetry.space_group_name_H-M   'P 1'
#
loop_
_entity.id
_entity.type
_entity.pdbx_description
1 polymer ?
#
loop_
_entity_poly.entity_id
_entity_poly.type
_entity_poly.pdbx_seq_one_letter_code
_entity_poly.pdbx_strand_id
1 'polypeptide(L)'
;MGKLIATLSLRYGYVKTYDIFGEDRFTYTPYEYETLTDEQLNPKLGFLYRPSDFTVLRASYGRSSTFAPLMYLHWKLMTYLMRPGRTMKCM
;
A
#
# COMPACT_ATOMS: atom_id res chain seq x y z
N MET A 1 33.73 -27.66 1.02
CA MET A 1 33.92 -26.20 0.86
C MET A 1 32.59 -25.52 1.04
N GLY A 2 32.53 -24.43 1.81
CA GLY A 2 31.28 -23.70 2.07
C GLY A 2 30.72 -23.04 0.81
N LYS A 3 29.39 -22.90 0.72
CA LYS A 3 28.68 -22.28 -0.42
C LYS A 3 28.07 -20.94 0.00
N LEU A 4 28.34 -19.89 -0.76
CA LEU A 4 27.69 -18.59 -0.61
C LEU A 4 26.73 -18.35 -1.77
N ILE A 5 25.51 -17.94 -1.47
CA ILE A 5 24.48 -17.58 -2.44
C ILE A 5 24.02 -16.16 -2.13
N ALA A 6 24.07 -15.30 -3.14
CA ALA A 6 23.50 -13.97 -3.08
C ALA A 6 22.22 -13.94 -3.92
N THR A 7 21.17 -13.32 -3.40
CA THR A 7 19.88 -13.13 -4.08
C THR A 7 19.57 -11.65 -4.15
N LEU A 8 19.37 -11.13 -5.35
CA LEU A 8 18.85 -9.80 -5.61
C LEU A 8 17.46 -9.94 -6.22
N SER A 9 16.50 -9.17 -5.72
CA SER A 9 15.15 -9.12 -6.27
C SER A 9 14.62 -7.70 -6.26
N LEU A 10 13.90 -7.33 -7.32
CA LEU A 10 13.29 -6.03 -7.47
C LEU A 10 11.82 -6.21 -7.80
N ARG A 11 10.94 -5.49 -7.09
CA ARG A 11 9.51 -5.45 -7.40
C ARG A 11 9.07 -4.00 -7.55
N TYR A 12 8.46 -3.67 -8.68
CA TYR A 12 7.69 -2.45 -8.86
C TYR A 12 6.21 -2.76 -8.65
N GLY A 13 5.51 -1.90 -7.92
CA GLY A 13 4.07 -1.98 -7.73
C GLY A 13 3.43 -0.65 -8.09
N TYR A 14 2.28 -0.72 -8.76
CA TYR A 14 1.45 0.42 -9.12
C TYR A 14 0.02 0.09 -8.71
N VAL A 15 -0.63 1.00 -7.99
CA VAL A 15 -2.02 0.86 -7.56
C VAL A 15 -2.77 2.12 -7.96
N LYS A 16 -3.93 1.92 -8.60
CA LYS A 16 -4.86 2.98 -8.95
C LYS A 16 -6.21 2.67 -8.33
N THR A 17 -6.70 3.59 -7.51
CA THR A 17 -7.98 3.48 -6.82
C THR A 17 -8.98 4.43 -7.46
N TYR A 18 -10.15 3.89 -7.78
CA TYR A 18 -11.28 4.64 -8.31
C TYR A 18 -12.33 4.77 -7.22
N ASP A 19 -12.81 5.98 -6.99
CA ASP A 19 -13.99 6.20 -6.19
C ASP A 19 -15.21 6.33 -7.10
N ILE A 20 -16.22 5.50 -6.86
CA ILE A 20 -17.48 5.51 -7.60
C ILE A 20 -18.57 5.76 -6.55
N PHE A 21 -19.02 7.00 -6.45
CA PHE A 21 -20.14 7.37 -5.61
C PHE A 21 -21.43 7.35 -6.42
N GLY A 22 -22.45 6.66 -5.91
CA GLY A 22 -23.81 6.72 -6.46
C GLY A 22 -24.59 7.83 -5.77
N GLU A 23 -24.85 8.94 -6.46
CA GLU A 23 -25.73 9.99 -5.94
C GLU A 23 -27.21 9.58 -6.02
N ASP A 24 -27.96 9.90 -4.97
CA ASP A 24 -29.42 9.83 -4.99
C ASP A 24 -29.96 11.00 -5.82
N ARG A 25 -30.95 10.76 -6.69
CA ARG A 25 -31.39 11.64 -7.80
C ARG A 25 -31.78 13.08 -7.43
N PHE A 26 -31.88 13.40 -6.15
CA PHE A 26 -32.42 14.65 -5.63
C PHE A 26 -31.36 15.62 -5.08
N THR A 27 -30.10 15.20 -4.91
CA THR A 27 -29.03 16.05 -4.37
C THR A 27 -27.81 15.97 -5.26
N TYR A 28 -27.61 16.98 -6.11
CA TYR A 28 -26.38 17.11 -6.90
C TYR A 28 -25.29 17.67 -6.00
N THR A 29 -24.36 16.83 -5.57
CA THR A 29 -23.10 17.28 -4.97
C THR A 29 -22.04 17.25 -6.06
N PRO A 30 -21.35 18.36 -6.36
CA PRO A 30 -20.22 18.33 -7.29
C PRO A 30 -19.08 17.54 -6.63
N TYR A 31 -19.11 16.23 -6.80
CA TYR A 31 -18.07 15.34 -6.36
C TYR A 31 -17.04 15.22 -7.47
N GLU A 32 -15.87 15.80 -7.26
CA GLU A 32 -14.74 15.61 -8.16
C GLU A 32 -14.25 14.17 -7.99
N TYR A 33 -14.32 13.38 -9.06
CA TYR A 33 -13.80 12.02 -9.11
C TYR A 33 -12.27 12.07 -9.01
N GLU A 34 -11.75 12.14 -7.79
CA GLU A 34 -10.31 12.09 -7.56
C GLU A 34 -9.82 10.65 -7.68
N THR A 35 -8.94 10.41 -8.66
CA THR A 35 -8.28 9.12 -8.81
C THR A 35 -7.00 9.10 -8.00
N LEU A 36 -6.93 8.24 -6.98
CA LEU A 36 -5.74 8.12 -6.16
C LEU A 36 -4.80 7.08 -6.77
N THR A 37 -3.54 7.48 -6.98
CA THR A 37 -2.49 6.60 -7.50
C THR A 37 -1.34 6.53 -6.52
N ASP A 38 -0.77 5.34 -6.35
CA ASP A 38 0.43 5.11 -5.53
C ASP A 38 1.35 4.14 -6.27
N GLU A 39 2.65 4.40 -6.20
CA GLU A 39 3.69 3.62 -6.83
C GLU A 39 4.84 3.36 -5.86
N GLN A 40 5.32 2.12 -5.83
CA GLN A 40 6.33 1.70 -4.86
C GLN A 40 7.36 0.75 -5.47
N LEU A 41 8.63 1.10 -5.30
CA LEU A 41 9.77 0.24 -5.63
C LEU A 41 10.24 -0.49 -4.37
N ASN A 42 10.27 -1.82 -4.43
CA ASN A 42 10.57 -2.71 -3.31
C ASN A 42 11.78 -3.60 -3.64
N PRO A 43 13.01 -3.12 -3.43
CA PRO A 43 14.21 -3.93 -3.57
C PRO A 43 14.37 -4.90 -2.39
N LYS A 44 14.94 -6.07 -2.67
CA LYS A 44 15.32 -7.09 -1.68
C LYS A 44 16.69 -7.65 -2.01
N LEU A 45 17.51 -7.77 -0.98
CA LEU A 45 18.86 -8.34 -0.99
C LEU A 45 18.91 -9.45 0.05
N GLY A 46 19.49 -10.59 -0.31
CA GLY A 46 19.63 -11.73 0.57
C GLY A 46 20.98 -12.40 0.37
N PHE A 47 21.56 -12.85 1.48
CA PHE A 47 22.77 -13.64 1.54
C PHE A 47 22.47 -14.92 2.30
N LEU A 48 22.87 -16.04 1.71
CA LEU A 48 22.79 -17.36 2.32
C LEU A 48 24.18 -17.97 2.28
N TYR A 49 24.75 -18.22 3.45
CA TYR A 49 26.03 -18.87 3.61
C TYR A 49 25.85 -20.24 4.25
N ARG A 50 26.36 -21.27 3.58
CA ARG A 50 26.33 -22.66 4.05
C ARG A 50 27.76 -23.10 4.36
N PRO A 51 28.26 -22.94 5.60
CA PRO A 51 29.60 -23.40 5.99
C PRO A 51 29.73 -24.93 6.01
N SER A 52 28.63 -25.65 6.27
CA SER A 52 28.56 -27.12 6.30
C SER A 52 27.19 -27.61 5.82
N ASP A 53 27.03 -28.91 5.58
CA ASP A 53 25.74 -29.45 5.11
C ASP A 53 24.61 -29.35 6.14
N PHE A 54 24.94 -29.13 7.41
CA PHE A 54 23.98 -29.03 8.51
C PHE A 54 23.69 -27.59 8.96
N THR A 55 24.51 -26.62 8.56
CA THR A 55 24.40 -25.24 9.04
C THR A 55 24.18 -24.27 7.89
N VAL A 56 23.16 -23.41 8.03
CA VAL A 56 22.87 -22.35 7.08
C VAL A 56 22.70 -21.03 7.83
N LEU A 57 23.48 -20.03 7.44
CA LEU A 57 23.34 -18.64 7.89
C LEU A 57 22.62 -17.85 6.81
N ARG A 58 21.58 -17.10 7.19
CA ARG A 58 20.81 -16.27 6.27
C ARG A 58 20.71 -14.85 6.82
N ALA A 59 21.05 -13.88 5.98
CA ALA A 59 20.81 -12.47 6.22
C ALA A 59 20.06 -11.90 5.03
N SER A 60 19.01 -11.11 5.27
CA SER A 60 18.28 -10.45 4.18
C SER A 60 17.78 -9.10 4.61
N TYR A 61 17.85 -8.15 3.69
CA TYR A 61 17.32 -6.81 3.83
C TYR A 61 16.37 -6.54 2.67
N GLY A 62 15.24 -5.93 2.94
CA GLY A 62 14.30 -5.58 1.89
C GLY A 62 13.27 -4.57 2.34
N ARG A 63 12.81 -3.76 1.39
CA ARG A 63 11.69 -2.85 1.61
C ARG A 63 10.39 -3.61 1.40
N SER A 64 9.47 -3.50 2.35
CA SER A 64 8.10 -3.99 2.20
C SER A 64 7.23 -2.91 1.57
N SER A 65 6.23 -3.35 0.81
CA SER A 65 5.22 -2.46 0.28
C SER A 65 4.24 -2.06 1.38
N THR A 66 3.78 -0.81 1.32
CA THR A 66 2.88 -0.16 2.28
C THR A 66 1.72 0.54 1.57
N PHE A 67 1.22 -0.03 0.46
CA PHE A 67 0.04 0.51 -0.22
C PHE A 67 -1.10 0.68 0.79
N ALA A 68 -1.71 1.86 0.80
CA ALA A 68 -2.81 2.14 1.70
C ALA A 68 -4.00 1.22 1.37
N PRO A 69 -4.61 0.56 2.37
CA PRO A 69 -5.80 -0.23 2.14
C PRO A 69 -6.97 0.68 1.72
N LEU A 70 -7.87 0.14 0.90
CA LEU A 70 -9.02 0.88 0.35
C LEU A 70 -9.83 1.60 1.45
N MET A 71 -10.01 0.95 2.61
CA MET A 71 -10.73 1.50 3.77
C MET A 71 -10.06 2.75 4.36
N TYR A 72 -8.72 2.83 4.37
CA TYR A 72 -8.01 4.02 4.83
C TYR A 72 -8.15 5.18 3.84
N LEU A 73 -8.12 4.87 2.55
CA LEU A 73 -8.34 5.85 1.49
C LEU A 73 -9.78 6.40 1.55
N HIS A 74 -10.77 5.53 1.71
CA HIS A 74 -12.17 5.90 1.86
C HIS A 74 -12.41 6.75 3.12
N TRP A 75 -11.81 6.39 4.26
CA TRP A 75 -11.89 7.19 5.48
C TRP A 75 -11.29 8.60 5.31
N LYS A 76 -10.12 8.70 4.68
CA LYS A 76 -9.46 9.99 4.41
C LYS A 76 -10.31 10.88 3.49
N LEU A 77 -10.98 10.27 2.52
CA LEU A 77 -11.89 10.94 1.59
C LEU A 77 -13.18 11.41 2.29
N MET A 78 -13.79 10.53 3.10
CA MET A 78 -14.92 10.87 3.97
C MET A 78 -14.58 12.02 4.93
N THR A 79 -13.37 12.04 5.51
CA THR A 79 -12.94 13.14 6.40
C THR A 79 -12.56 14.43 5.65
N TYR A 80 -12.10 14.36 4.40
CA TYR A 80 -11.89 15.55 3.57
C TYR A 80 -13.22 16.19 3.10
N LEU A 81 -14.24 15.37 2.81
CA LEU A 81 -15.57 15.83 2.45
C LEU A 81 -16.38 16.31 3.65
N MET A 82 -16.17 15.69 4.82
CA MET A 82 -16.69 16.18 6.09
C MET A 82 -15.84 17.36 6.57
N ARG A 83 -16.13 18.55 6.03
CA ARG A 83 -15.59 19.81 6.55
C ARG A 83 -15.68 19.82 8.09
N PRO A 84 -14.61 20.16 8.83
CA PRO A 84 -14.66 20.28 10.28
C PRO A 84 -15.71 21.35 10.62
N GLY A 85 -16.81 20.95 11.24
CA GLY A 85 -17.94 21.83 11.56
C GLY A 85 -19.34 21.27 11.32
N ARG A 86 -19.51 20.12 10.67
CA ARG A 86 -20.78 19.39 10.68
C ARG A 86 -20.68 18.15 11.54
N THR A 87 -20.97 18.30 12.83
CA THR A 87 -21.33 17.18 13.70
C THR A 87 -22.52 16.45 13.09
N MET A 88 -22.40 15.12 12.94
CA MET A 88 -23.57 14.28 12.71
C MET A 88 -24.54 14.55 13.85
N LYS A 89 -25.71 15.11 13.55
CA LYS A 89 -26.85 14.90 14.43
C LYS A 89 -27.21 13.43 14.29
N CYS A 90 -26.76 12.62 15.25
CA CYS A 90 -27.43 11.36 15.51
C CYS A 90 -28.88 11.70 15.85
N MET A 91 -29.81 11.13 15.08
CA MET A 91 -31.19 10.96 15.53
C MET A 91 -31.22 10.03 16.74
#